data_AF-A0A377K8P4-F1
#
_entry.id   AF-A0A377K8P4-F1
#
_cell.length_a   1.000
_cell.length_b   1.000
_cell.length_c   1.000
_cell.angle_alpha   90.00
_cell.angle_beta   90.00
_cell.angle_gamma   90.00
#
_symmetry.space_group_name_H-M   'P 1'
#
loop_
_entity.id
_entity.type
_entity.pdbx_description
1 polymer ?
#
loop_
_entity_poly.entity_id
_entity_poly.type
_entity_poly.pdbx_seq_one_letter_code
_entity_poly.pdbx_strand_id
1 'polypeptide(L)'
;MLTTFSEADALTRSQREQSIALLAKTMGLPAPVIASYLDHRPPTTIKPLSAEVAALQQQTADLFYENRLVPKKVDIRQRIWQPTQLEGKQL
;
A
#
# COMPACT_ATOMS: atom_id res chain seq x y z
N MET A 1 -11.77 -6.95 4.98
CA MET A 1 -11.13 -5.83 5.73
C MET A 1 -10.18 -5.04 4.82
N LEU A 2 -9.15 -5.65 4.22
CA LEU A 2 -8.26 -4.92 3.27
C LEU A 2 -8.93 -4.51 1.95
N THR A 3 -9.95 -5.23 1.50
CA THR A 3 -10.76 -4.88 0.33
C THR A 3 -11.44 -3.52 0.48
N THR A 4 -11.94 -3.20 1.67
CA THR A 4 -12.60 -1.92 1.99
C THR A 4 -11.67 -0.72 1.76
N PHE A 5 -10.38 -0.86 2.00
CA PHE A 5 -9.41 0.21 1.68
C PHE A 5 -9.16 0.37 0.18
N SER A 6 -9.26 -0.72 -0.60
CA SER A 6 -9.19 -0.63 -2.06
C SER A 6 -10.45 0.05 -2.63
N GLU A 7 -11.61 -0.23 -2.05
CA GLU A 7 -12.87 0.45 -2.39
C GLU A 7 -12.81 1.94 -2.04
N ALA A 8 -12.28 2.28 -0.87
CA ALA A 8 -12.06 3.67 -0.47
C ALA A 8 -11.07 4.40 -1.39
N ASP A 9 -9.97 3.74 -1.81
CA ASP A 9 -9.03 4.33 -2.77
C ASP A 9 -9.70 4.62 -4.13
N ALA A 10 -10.57 3.72 -4.59
CA ALA A 10 -11.27 3.90 -5.86
C ALA A 10 -12.15 5.17 -5.88
N LEU A 11 -12.61 5.66 -4.72
CA LEU A 11 -13.35 6.93 -4.61
C LEU A 11 -12.53 8.12 -5.10
N THR A 12 -11.20 8.08 -4.99
CA THR A 12 -10.32 9.14 -5.53
C THR A 12 -10.45 9.32 -7.05
N ARG A 13 -11.01 8.32 -7.73
CA ARG A 13 -11.29 8.34 -9.17
C ARG A 13 -12.78 8.52 -9.48
N SER A 14 -13.66 7.77 -8.81
CA SER A 14 -15.10 7.79 -9.10
C SER A 14 -15.84 8.99 -8.47
N GLN A 15 -15.35 9.49 -7.34
CA GLN A 15 -15.84 10.68 -6.64
C GLN A 15 -14.70 11.69 -6.48
N ARG A 16 -14.06 12.02 -7.61
CA ARG A 16 -12.80 12.74 -7.64
C ARG A 16 -12.88 14.11 -6.98
N GLU A 17 -13.91 14.91 -7.25
CA GLU A 17 -14.04 16.25 -6.69
C GLU A 17 -14.23 16.22 -5.17
N GLN A 18 -15.09 15.34 -4.67
CA GLN A 18 -15.31 15.15 -3.24
C GLN A 18 -14.04 14.67 -2.54
N SER A 19 -13.32 13.74 -3.17
CA SER A 19 -12.05 13.22 -2.66
C SER A 19 -10.97 14.30 -2.62
N ILE A 20 -10.86 15.15 -3.66
CA ILE A 20 -9.92 16.29 -3.68
C ILE A 20 -10.25 17.25 -2.54
N ALA A 21 -11.51 17.62 -2.36
CA ALA A 21 -11.93 18.54 -1.29
C ALA A 21 -11.62 17.97 0.10
N LEU A 22 -11.91 16.67 0.32
CA LEU A 22 -11.60 15.98 1.56
C LEU A 22 -10.09 15.97 1.83
N LEU A 23 -9.28 15.54 0.85
CA LEU A 23 -7.83 15.42 0.99
C LEU A 23 -7.15 16.79 1.13
N ALA A 24 -7.63 17.81 0.44
CA ALA A 24 -7.14 19.19 0.61
C ALA A 24 -7.35 19.67 2.06
N LYS A 25 -8.52 19.39 2.63
CA LYS A 25 -8.82 19.72 4.03
C LYS A 25 -7.95 18.93 5.02
N THR A 26 -7.73 17.64 4.80
CA THR A 26 -6.98 16.79 5.74
C THR A 26 -5.47 17.00 5.66
N MET A 27 -4.93 17.27 4.47
CA MET A 27 -3.49 17.49 4.25
C MET A 27 -3.08 18.96 4.39
N GLY A 28 -4.04 19.90 4.40
CA GLY A 28 -3.76 21.33 4.46
C GLY A 28 -3.12 21.89 3.20
N LEU A 29 -3.39 21.26 2.04
CA LEU A 29 -2.82 21.64 0.74
C LEU A 29 -3.90 22.19 -0.19
N PRO A 30 -3.56 23.11 -1.12
CA PRO A 30 -4.50 23.61 -2.11
C PRO A 30 -5.07 22.49 -2.99
N ALA A 31 -6.36 22.60 -3.37
CA ALA A 31 -7.03 21.61 -4.21
C ALA A 31 -6.30 21.30 -5.53
N PRO A 32 -5.71 22.27 -6.26
CA PRO A 32 -4.93 21.97 -7.47
C PRO A 32 -3.68 21.11 -7.21
N VAL A 33 -3.05 21.25 -6.04
CA VAL A 33 -1.90 20.42 -5.64
C VAL A 33 -2.35 18.98 -5.39
N ILE A 34 -3.50 18.80 -4.73
CA ILE A 34 -4.08 17.47 -4.52
C ILE A 34 -4.53 16.82 -5.83
N ALA A 35 -5.11 17.58 -6.75
CA ALA A 35 -5.47 17.09 -8.08
C ALA A 35 -4.23 16.53 -8.80
N SER A 36 -3.15 17.31 -8.84
CA SER A 36 -1.86 16.87 -9.40
C SER A 36 -1.32 15.63 -8.69
N TYR A 37 -1.36 15.59 -7.36
CA TYR A 37 -0.96 14.40 -6.59
C TYR A 37 -1.74 13.14 -7.01
N LEU A 38 -3.07 13.23 -7.15
CA LEU A 38 -3.90 12.10 -7.57
C LEU A 38 -3.62 11.65 -9.02
N ASP A 39 -3.20 12.55 -9.90
CA ASP A 39 -2.88 12.23 -11.29
C ASP A 39 -1.58 11.41 -11.44
N HIS A 40 -0.67 11.51 -10.48
CA HIS A 40 0.54 10.69 -10.43
C HIS A 40 0.31 9.28 -9.87
N ARG A 41 -0.92 8.95 -9.46
CA ARG A 41 -1.23 7.66 -8.84
C ARG A 41 -1.83 6.69 -9.86
N PRO A 42 -1.22 5.50 -10.06
CA PRO A 42 -1.87 4.45 -10.82
C PRO A 42 -3.09 3.92 -10.06
N PRO A 43 -4.06 3.28 -10.75
CA PRO A 43 -5.10 2.51 -10.10
C PRO A 43 -4.51 1.53 -9.07
N THR A 44 -4.89 1.67 -7.81
CA THR A 44 -4.30 0.90 -6.71
C THR A 44 -5.27 -0.18 -6.23
N THR A 45 -4.76 -1.37 -5.94
CA THR A 45 -5.52 -2.46 -5.31
C THR A 45 -4.64 -3.13 -4.25
N ILE A 46 -5.19 -3.38 -3.07
CA ILE A 46 -4.50 -4.14 -2.02
C ILE A 46 -4.76 -5.62 -2.26
N LYS A 47 -3.69 -6.37 -2.47
CA LYS A 47 -3.72 -7.81 -2.79
C LYS A 47 -2.71 -8.56 -1.91
N PRO A 48 -2.90 -9.88 -1.71
CA PRO A 48 -1.84 -10.72 -1.15
C PRO A 48 -0.55 -10.59 -1.97
N LEU A 49 0.60 -10.64 -1.30
CA LEU A 49 1.89 -10.48 -1.97
C LEU A 49 2.17 -11.67 -2.88
N SER A 50 2.51 -11.39 -4.14
CA SER A 50 2.99 -12.40 -5.08
C SER A 50 4.45 -12.77 -4.79
N ALA A 51 4.89 -13.91 -5.33
CA ALA A 51 6.29 -14.31 -5.27
C ALA A 51 7.23 -13.31 -5.96
N GLU A 52 6.75 -12.65 -7.02
CA GLU A 52 7.47 -11.60 -7.74
C GLU A 52 7.68 -10.37 -6.85
N VAL A 53 6.61 -9.85 -6.23
CA VAL A 53 6.71 -8.70 -5.31
C VAL A 53 7.59 -9.04 -4.11
N ALA A 54 7.52 -10.27 -3.60
CA ALA A 54 8.41 -10.75 -2.54
C ALA A 54 9.89 -10.72 -2.96
N ALA A 55 10.20 -11.10 -4.20
CA ALA A 55 11.56 -11.06 -4.73
C ALA A 55 12.07 -9.63 -4.91
N LEU A 56 11.23 -8.72 -5.45
CA LEU A 56 11.58 -7.29 -5.58
C LEU A 56 11.83 -6.63 -4.23
N GLN A 57 11.01 -6.96 -3.22
CA GLN A 57 11.23 -6.46 -1.87
C GLN A 57 12.49 -7.04 -1.22
N GLN A 58 12.83 -8.31 -1.48
CA GLN A 58 14.09 -8.90 -1.04
C GLN A 58 15.30 -8.19 -1.67
N GLN A 59 15.25 -7.91 -2.98
CA GLN A 59 16.32 -7.15 -3.66
C GLN A 59 16.53 -5.77 -3.01
N THR A 60 15.45 -5.09 -2.65
CA THR A 60 15.54 -3.80 -1.93
C THR A 60 16.17 -3.97 -0.54
N ALA A 61 15.77 -5.00 0.21
CA ALA A 61 16.35 -5.28 1.54
C ALA A 61 17.85 -5.61 1.45
N ASP A 62 18.25 -6.37 0.44
CA ASP A 62 19.64 -6.72 0.18
C ASP A 62 20.46 -5.48 -0.18
N LEU A 63 19.95 -4.63 -1.09
CA LEU A 63 20.60 -3.37 -1.46
C LEU A 63 20.81 -2.46 -0.24
N PHE A 64 19.83 -2.35 0.64
CA PHE A 64 19.93 -1.54 1.85
C PHE A 64 20.98 -2.10 2.82
N TYR A 65 21.09 -3.42 2.93
CA TYR A 65 22.11 -4.05 3.78
C TYR A 65 23.52 -3.89 3.20
N GLU A 66 23.69 -4.11 1.90
CA GLU A 66 24.97 -3.95 1.19
C GLU A 66 25.53 -2.53 1.34
N ASN A 67 24.64 -1.54 1.30
CA ASN A 67 24.98 -0.13 1.50
C ASN A 67 24.97 0.32 2.97
N ARG A 68 24.83 -0.63 3.91
CA ARG A 68 24.83 -0.38 5.37
C ARG A 68 23.78 0.62 5.83
N LEU A 69 22.69 0.78 5.08
CA LEU A 69 21.51 1.57 5.47
C LEU A 69 20.69 0.85 6.54
N VAL A 70 20.80 -0.48 6.61
CA VAL A 70 20.26 -1.31 7.68
C VAL A 70 21.34 -2.23 8.26
N PRO A 71 21.30 -2.54 9.57
CA PRO A 71 22.39 -3.25 10.22
C PRO A 71 22.35 -4.78 10.05
N LYS A 72 21.26 -5.34 9.50
CA LYS A 72 21.05 -6.80 9.40
C LYS A 72 20.37 -7.18 8.09
N LYS A 73 20.75 -8.35 7.56
CA LYS A 73 19.99 -9.00 6.48
C LYS A 73 18.60 -9.39 6.99
N VAL A 74 17.62 -9.27 6.11
CA VAL A 74 16.22 -9.64 6.38
C VAL A 74 15.80 -10.70 5.38
N ASP A 75 15.20 -11.79 5.87
CA ASP A 75 14.47 -12.72 5.01
C ASP A 75 13.03 -12.23 4.88
N ILE A 76 12.69 -11.64 3.73
CA ILE A 76 11.38 -11.06 3.47
C ILE A 76 10.29 -12.13 3.40
N ARG A 77 10.58 -13.30 2.84
CA ARG A 77 9.56 -14.35 2.63
C ARG A 77 9.03 -14.89 3.95
N GLN A 78 9.88 -14.99 4.97
CA GLN A 78 9.47 -15.37 6.33
C GLN A 78 8.59 -14.32 7.04
N ARG A 79 8.42 -13.13 6.47
CA ARG A 79 7.59 -12.06 7.03
C ARG A 79 6.29 -11.84 6.26
N ILE A 80 6.09 -12.57 5.16
CA ILE A 80 4.86 -12.50 4.37
C ILE A 80 3.80 -13.37 5.03
N TRP A 81 2.76 -12.73 5.55
CA TRP A 81 1.55 -13.43 5.97
C TRP A 81 0.81 -13.97 4.75
N GLN A 82 0.45 -15.25 4.80
CA GLN A 82 -0.42 -15.88 3.82
C GLN A 82 -1.87 -15.76 4.31
N PRO A 83 -2.79 -15.19 3.50
CA PRO A 83 -4.17 -15.04 3.91
C PRO A 83 -4.81 -16.38 4.28
N THR A 84 -5.37 -16.45 5.48
CA THR A 84 -6.15 -17.60 5.96
C THR A 84 -7.54 -17.16 6.36
N GLN A 85 -8.53 -18.03 6.15
CA GLN A 85 -9.92 -17.86 6.60
C GLN A 85 -10.23 -18.90 7.69
N LEU A 86 -9.40 -18.96 8.72
CA LEU A 86 -9.61 -19.90 9.81
C LEU A 86 -10.85 -19.47 10.61
N GLU A 87 -11.88 -20.32 10.61
CA GLU A 87 -13.04 -20.15 11.47
C GLU A 87 -12.67 -20.48 12.93
N GLY A 88 -13.21 -19.70 13.87
CA GLY A 88 -12.96 -19.91 15.29
C GLY A 88 -13.54 -21.24 15.76
N LYS A 89 -12.76 -22.03 16.51
CA LYS A 89 -13.28 -23.26 17.13
C LYS A 89 -14.37 -22.91 18.14
N GLN A 90 -15.55 -23.52 18.00
CA GLN A 90 -16.54 -23.55 19.08
C GLN A 90 -15.97 -24.36 20.25
N LEU A 91 -16.01 -23.78 21.44
CA LEU A 91 -15.66 -24.41 22.72
C LEU A 91 -16.85 -25.21 23.26
#